data_AF-A0A7Y2YS80-F1
#
_entry.id   AF-A0A7Y2YS80-F1
#
_cell.length_a   1.000
_cell.length_b   1.000
_cell.length_c   1.000
_cell.angle_alpha   90.00
_cell.angle_beta   90.00
_cell.angle_gamma   90.00
#
_symmetry.space_group_name_H-M   'P 1'
#
loop_
_entity.id
_entity.type
_entity.pdbx_description
1 polymer ?
#
loop_
_entity_poly.entity_id
_entity_poly.type
_entity_poly.pdbx_seq_one_letter_code
_entity_poly.pdbx_strand_id
1 'polypeptide(L)'
;MPQTYELVLTGFDFPRKLPRRKANFRFVADIRYLNGRGEHDTEHAVLPDLDRYWECDPEKEDLPDYVRAAGKGKVSSFDMARIDAWDRLVLLVRGDGVHSIQFKVLDVNRSDGWDRLRRALGDVVATLIGRARAAVPDKAWVVSDSLGTAATDLESTLLTRLAGGERPLFRGSAALSDPGDYEVSGKGTQGSYSIRFRLAVTAV
;
A
#
# COMPACT_ATOMS: atom_id res chain seq x y z
N MET A 1 -5.51 26.41 -4.41
CA MET A 1 -5.83 26.24 -2.98
C MET A 1 -5.68 24.77 -2.67
N PRO A 2 -4.96 24.39 -1.61
CA PRO A 2 -4.68 22.99 -1.33
C PRO A 2 -5.97 22.25 -0.98
N GLN A 3 -6.16 21.10 -1.59
CA GLN A 3 -7.27 20.18 -1.36
C GLN A 3 -6.79 18.98 -0.55
N THR A 4 -7.71 18.36 0.18
CA THR A 4 -7.46 17.06 0.81
C THR A 4 -8.00 15.98 -0.11
N TYR A 5 -7.13 15.09 -0.54
CA TYR A 5 -7.46 13.93 -1.35
C TYR A 5 -7.55 12.69 -0.49
N GLU A 6 -8.62 11.94 -0.66
CA GLU A 6 -8.85 10.66 0.00
C GLU A 6 -8.81 9.55 -1.04
N LEU A 7 -7.92 8.58 -0.84
CA LEU A 7 -7.81 7.41 -1.70
C LEU A 7 -8.25 6.17 -0.93
N VAL A 8 -9.26 5.47 -1.45
CA VAL A 8 -9.85 4.29 -0.79
C VAL A 8 -9.81 3.10 -1.72
N LEU A 9 -9.31 1.96 -1.23
CA LEU A 9 -9.37 0.69 -1.94
C LEU A 9 -10.83 0.22 -2.04
N THR A 10 -11.31 0.00 -3.26
CA THR A 10 -12.69 -0.42 -3.54
C THR A 10 -12.79 -1.81 -4.14
N GLY A 11 -11.66 -2.42 -4.50
CA GLY A 11 -11.63 -3.80 -4.97
C GLY A 11 -10.22 -4.28 -5.29
N PHE A 12 -10.04 -5.59 -5.19
CA PHE A 12 -8.84 -6.26 -5.68
C PHE A 12 -9.20 -7.61 -6.26
N ASP A 13 -8.76 -7.84 -7.49
CA ASP A 13 -8.93 -9.09 -8.22
C ASP A 13 -7.57 -9.71 -8.52
N PHE A 14 -7.48 -11.03 -8.33
CA PHE A 14 -6.24 -11.80 -8.47
C PHE A 14 -6.49 -13.18 -9.10
N PRO A 15 -5.45 -13.84 -9.64
CA PRO A 15 -5.60 -15.17 -10.24
C PRO A 15 -6.10 -16.19 -9.23
N ARG A 16 -7.13 -16.97 -9.56
CA ARG A 16 -7.67 -17.99 -8.64
C ARG A 16 -6.66 -19.09 -8.28
N LYS A 17 -5.68 -19.33 -9.15
CA LYS A 17 -4.71 -20.43 -9.07
C LYS A 17 -3.45 -20.11 -8.26
N LEU A 18 -3.44 -19.02 -7.48
CA LEU A 18 -2.31 -18.78 -6.58
C LEU A 18 -2.08 -20.01 -5.68
N PRO A 19 -0.83 -20.45 -5.47
CA PRO A 19 -0.51 -21.56 -4.58
C PRO A 19 -1.13 -21.34 -3.20
N ARG A 20 -1.59 -22.39 -2.52
CA ARG A 20 -2.34 -22.26 -1.25
C ARG A 20 -1.58 -21.46 -0.17
N ARG A 21 -0.24 -21.56 -0.14
CA ARG A 21 0.64 -20.75 0.73
C ARG A 21 0.92 -19.33 0.23
N LYS A 22 0.19 -18.85 -0.78
CA LYS A 22 0.39 -17.58 -1.49
C LYS A 22 -0.92 -16.82 -1.68
N ALA A 23 -1.50 -16.38 -0.58
CA ALA A 23 -2.76 -15.64 -0.57
C ALA A 23 -2.81 -14.61 0.57
N ASN A 24 -1.65 -14.22 1.09
CA ASN A 24 -1.56 -13.24 2.17
C ASN A 24 -1.13 -11.91 1.58
N PHE A 25 -2.08 -11.00 1.42
CA PHE A 25 -1.83 -9.79 0.67
C PHE A 25 -1.47 -8.63 1.59
N ARG A 26 -0.45 -7.88 1.16
CA ARG A 26 -0.18 -6.53 1.64
C ARG A 26 0.12 -5.65 0.45
N PHE A 27 -0.40 -4.44 0.45
CA PHE A 27 -0.12 -3.47 -0.61
C PHE A 27 0.83 -2.41 -0.09
N VAL A 28 1.73 -1.96 -0.98
CA VAL A 28 2.46 -0.71 -0.83
C VAL A 28 1.95 0.24 -1.91
N ALA A 29 1.48 1.41 -1.52
CA ALA A 29 1.02 2.46 -2.42
C ALA A 29 1.97 3.66 -2.34
N ASP A 30 2.52 4.07 -3.48
CA ASP A 30 3.34 5.26 -3.63
C ASP A 30 2.51 6.30 -4.41
N ILE A 31 2.17 7.45 -3.80
CA ILE A 31 1.31 8.48 -4.39
C ILE A 31 2.13 9.74 -4.65
N ARG A 32 2.24 10.14 -5.91
CA ARG A 32 2.87 11.38 -6.32
C ARG A 32 1.84 12.50 -6.41
N TYR A 33 2.11 13.61 -5.75
CA TYR A 33 1.22 14.77 -5.67
C TYR A 33 2.00 16.09 -5.85
N LEU A 34 1.29 17.19 -5.98
CA LEU A 34 1.82 18.55 -6.04
C LEU A 34 1.63 19.19 -4.66
N ASN A 35 2.71 19.59 -4.00
CA ASN A 35 2.64 20.22 -2.68
C ASN A 35 2.30 21.72 -2.80
N GLY A 36 2.08 22.39 -1.66
CA GLY A 36 1.75 23.82 -1.61
C GLY A 36 2.84 24.79 -2.10
N ARG A 37 4.02 24.28 -2.48
CA ARG A 37 5.11 25.05 -3.11
C ARG A 37 5.14 24.88 -4.63
N GLY A 38 4.22 24.08 -5.20
CA GLY A 38 4.23 23.74 -6.61
C GLY A 38 5.29 22.69 -6.99
N GLU A 39 5.81 21.94 -6.02
CA GLU A 39 6.79 20.88 -6.25
C GLU A 39 6.12 19.51 -6.18
N HIS A 40 6.70 18.53 -6.87
CA HIS A 40 6.25 17.14 -6.75
C HIS A 40 6.81 16.50 -5.50
N ASP A 41 5.94 15.85 -4.74
CA ASP A 41 6.30 15.04 -3.58
C ASP A 41 5.62 13.67 -3.66
N THR A 42 6.10 12.70 -2.86
CA THR A 42 5.58 11.33 -2.83
C THR A 42 5.29 10.90 -1.41
N GLU A 43 4.07 10.42 -1.19
CA GLU A 43 3.68 9.77 0.06
C GLU A 43 3.60 8.25 -0.11
N HIS A 44 3.85 7.54 0.99
CA HIS A 44 3.87 6.09 1.02
C HIS A 44 2.84 5.53 2.01
N ALA A 45 2.08 4.53 1.57
CA ALA A 45 1.14 3.81 2.42
C ALA A 45 1.33 2.31 2.34
N VAL A 46 1.06 1.63 3.46
CA VAL A 46 1.10 0.17 3.54
C VAL A 46 -0.23 -0.33 4.07
N LEU A 47 -0.87 -1.24 3.35
CA LEU A 47 -2.23 -1.69 3.61
C LEU A 47 -2.29 -3.19 3.90
N PRO A 48 -2.98 -3.64 4.97
CA PRO A 48 -3.69 -2.81 5.96
C PRO A 48 -2.76 -2.05 6.91
N ASP A 49 -1.62 -2.64 7.28
CA ASP A 49 -0.48 -2.00 7.94
C ASP A 49 0.74 -2.95 7.91
N LEU A 50 1.83 -2.61 8.62
CA LEU A 50 3.03 -3.45 8.71
C LEU A 50 2.86 -4.70 9.58
N ASP A 51 1.88 -4.71 10.49
CA ASP A 51 1.61 -5.69 11.55
C ASP A 51 0.34 -6.55 11.31
N ARG A 52 -0.34 -6.35 10.18
CA ARG A 52 -1.43 -7.18 9.62
C ARG A 52 -1.21 -7.54 8.13
N TYR A 53 -2.06 -8.40 7.60
CA TYR A 53 -2.18 -8.75 6.18
C TYR A 53 -3.63 -9.17 5.92
N TRP A 54 -3.98 -9.34 4.65
CA TRP A 54 -5.27 -9.87 4.23
C TRP A 54 -5.13 -11.32 3.80
N GLU A 55 -5.79 -12.23 4.51
CA GLU A 55 -5.79 -13.67 4.23
C GLU A 55 -6.82 -14.00 3.14
N CYS A 56 -6.46 -14.88 2.22
CA CYS A 56 -7.30 -15.32 1.10
C CYS A 56 -7.17 -16.82 0.79
N ASP A 57 -6.48 -17.59 1.62
CA ASP A 57 -6.48 -19.05 1.56
C ASP A 57 -7.87 -19.58 1.95
N PRO A 58 -8.61 -20.27 1.05
CA PRO A 58 -9.95 -20.77 1.34
C PRO A 58 -10.00 -21.74 2.52
N GLU A 59 -8.89 -22.36 2.89
CA GLU A 59 -8.81 -23.27 4.04
C GLU A 59 -8.79 -22.53 5.39
N LYS A 60 -8.72 -21.19 5.39
CA LYS A 60 -8.61 -20.32 6.57
C LYS A 60 -9.71 -19.28 6.65
N GLU A 61 -10.90 -19.62 6.17
CA GLU A 61 -12.07 -18.72 6.13
C GLU A 61 -12.51 -18.23 7.53
N ASP A 62 -12.15 -18.99 8.57
CA ASP A 62 -12.41 -18.73 9.98
C ASP A 62 -11.48 -17.68 10.60
N LEU A 63 -10.39 -17.30 9.93
CA LEU A 63 -9.48 -16.27 10.44
C LEU A 63 -10.09 -14.86 10.33
N PRO A 64 -9.81 -13.98 11.31
CA PRO A 64 -10.40 -12.64 11.36
C PRO A 64 -9.96 -11.74 10.20
N ASP A 65 -8.78 -11.99 9.63
CA ASP A 65 -8.18 -11.27 8.51
C ASP A 65 -8.51 -11.91 7.14
N TYR A 66 -9.36 -12.95 7.11
CA TYR A 66 -9.81 -13.54 5.86
C TYR A 66 -10.81 -12.63 5.14
N VAL A 67 -10.50 -12.29 3.89
CA VAL A 67 -11.24 -11.31 3.09
C VAL A 67 -11.52 -11.77 1.67
N ARG A 68 -11.42 -13.07 1.36
CA ARG A 68 -11.70 -13.56 0.01
C ARG A 68 -13.20 -13.64 -0.26
N ALA A 69 -13.64 -13.09 -1.38
CA ALA A 69 -15.00 -13.27 -1.88
C ALA A 69 -15.19 -14.64 -2.55
N ALA A 70 -16.45 -15.07 -2.62
CA ALA A 70 -16.84 -16.24 -3.41
C ALA A 70 -16.43 -16.06 -4.89
N GLY A 71 -15.40 -16.80 -5.33
CA GLY A 71 -14.81 -16.62 -6.66
C GLY A 71 -15.74 -17.02 -7.81
N LYS A 72 -15.72 -16.27 -8.91
CA LYS A 72 -16.39 -16.62 -10.17
C LYS A 72 -15.36 -16.88 -11.26
N GLY A 73 -15.44 -18.05 -11.90
CA GLY A 73 -14.55 -18.42 -13.02
C GLY A 73 -13.07 -18.55 -12.62
N LYS A 74 -12.20 -17.85 -13.35
CA LYS A 74 -10.72 -17.94 -13.25
C LYS A 74 -10.09 -16.89 -12.32
N VAL A 75 -10.89 -15.97 -11.80
CA VAL A 75 -10.46 -14.84 -10.97
C VAL A 75 -11.03 -15.01 -9.56
N SER A 76 -10.30 -14.53 -8.56
CA SER A 76 -10.76 -14.37 -7.19
C SER A 76 -10.64 -12.91 -6.81
N SER A 77 -11.42 -12.46 -5.83
CA SER A 77 -11.45 -11.06 -5.43
C SER A 77 -11.51 -10.93 -3.92
N PHE A 78 -11.25 -9.73 -3.43
CA PHE A 78 -11.61 -9.36 -2.06
C PHE A 78 -13.13 -9.22 -1.91
N ASP A 79 -13.63 -9.72 -0.79
CA ASP A 79 -14.90 -9.32 -0.21
C ASP A 79 -14.66 -8.04 0.58
N MET A 80 -14.89 -6.90 -0.08
CA MET A 80 -14.63 -5.61 0.53
C MET A 80 -15.46 -5.42 1.80
N ALA A 81 -16.64 -6.05 1.94
CA ALA A 81 -17.45 -5.92 3.15
C ALA A 81 -16.78 -6.49 4.40
N ARG A 82 -15.80 -7.39 4.25
CA ARG A 82 -15.02 -7.98 5.34
C ARG A 82 -13.80 -7.15 5.75
N ILE A 83 -13.41 -6.14 4.96
CA ILE A 83 -12.28 -5.26 5.27
C ILE A 83 -12.78 -4.06 6.05
N ASP A 84 -12.16 -3.71 7.17
CA ASP A 84 -12.51 -2.49 7.91
C ASP A 84 -12.31 -1.23 7.06
N ALA A 85 -13.11 -0.19 7.28
CA ALA A 85 -13.02 1.05 6.50
C ALA A 85 -11.65 1.74 6.64
N TRP A 86 -11.03 1.68 7.82
CA TRP A 86 -9.69 2.22 8.05
C TRP A 86 -8.62 1.43 7.31
N ASP A 87 -8.78 0.10 7.22
CA ASP A 87 -7.84 -0.75 6.48
C ASP A 87 -7.95 -0.55 4.96
N ARG A 88 -9.08 -0.07 4.46
CA ARG A 88 -9.27 0.29 3.04
C ARG A 88 -8.69 1.66 2.69
N LEU A 89 -8.49 2.53 3.68
CA LEU A 89 -8.00 3.88 3.46
C LEU A 89 -6.53 3.81 3.03
N VAL A 90 -6.29 4.09 1.75
CA VAL A 90 -4.94 4.13 1.18
C VAL A 90 -4.19 5.31 1.75
N LEU A 91 -4.75 6.52 1.65
CA LEU A 91 -4.10 7.73 2.14
C LEU A 91 -5.04 8.93 2.19
N LEU A 92 -4.70 9.89 3.06
CA LEU A 92 -5.20 11.26 3.05
C LEU A 92 -4.03 12.22 2.74
N VAL A 93 -4.04 12.88 1.58
CA VAL A 93 -2.97 13.80 1.16
C VAL A 93 -3.51 15.20 1.02
N ARG A 94 -2.82 16.17 1.61
CA ARG A 94 -3.08 17.59 1.36
C ARG A 94 -2.13 18.09 0.28
N GLY A 95 -2.67 18.49 -0.87
CA GLY A 95 -1.87 18.97 -2.00
C GLY A 95 -2.64 19.92 -2.89
N ASP A 96 -1.93 20.61 -3.77
CA ASP A 96 -2.52 21.42 -4.84
C ASP A 96 -3.00 20.57 -6.02
N GLY A 97 -2.60 19.30 -6.07
CA GLY A 97 -3.05 18.31 -7.06
C GLY A 97 -2.49 16.92 -6.78
N VAL A 98 -3.14 15.88 -7.32
CA VAL A 98 -2.55 14.52 -7.40
C VAL A 98 -2.09 14.25 -8.84
N HIS A 99 -1.04 13.45 -9.00
CA HIS A 99 -0.45 13.18 -10.31
C HIS A 99 -0.54 11.71 -10.70
N SER A 100 -0.13 10.80 -9.81
CA SER A 100 -0.11 9.38 -10.12
C SER A 100 -0.02 8.54 -8.86
N ILE A 101 -0.50 7.31 -8.94
CA ILE A 101 -0.33 6.30 -7.90
C ILE A 101 0.33 5.06 -8.48
N GLN A 102 1.18 4.44 -7.68
CA GLN A 102 1.76 3.14 -7.96
C GLN A 102 1.43 2.17 -6.83
N PHE A 103 0.96 0.98 -7.19
CA PHE A 103 0.74 -0.11 -6.25
C PHE A 103 1.78 -1.21 -6.44
N LYS A 104 2.19 -1.82 -5.34
CA LYS A 104 2.95 -3.07 -5.27
C LYS A 104 2.17 -4.03 -4.39
N VAL A 105 1.81 -5.19 -4.94
CA VAL A 105 1.12 -6.26 -4.20
C VAL A 105 2.14 -7.29 -3.78
N LEU A 106 2.21 -7.56 -2.48
CA LEU A 106 3.13 -8.51 -1.88
C LEU A 106 2.37 -9.73 -1.36
N ASP A 107 3.04 -10.88 -1.41
CA ASP A 107 2.63 -12.11 -0.75
C ASP A 107 3.43 -12.27 0.54
N VAL A 108 2.77 -12.11 1.68
CA VAL A 108 3.43 -12.04 2.99
C VAL A 108 3.29 -13.36 3.72
N ASN A 109 4.38 -14.12 3.82
CA ASN A 109 4.42 -15.29 4.72
C ASN A 109 5.13 -14.90 6.02
N ARG A 110 4.35 -14.51 7.03
CA ARG A 110 4.86 -13.90 8.26
C ARG A 110 5.71 -14.79 9.15
N SER A 111 5.51 -16.11 9.11
CA SER A 111 6.06 -17.02 10.13
C SER A 111 7.60 -17.07 10.16
N ASP A 112 8.29 -16.51 9.16
CA ASP A 112 9.76 -16.54 9.08
C ASP A 112 10.41 -15.19 8.76
N GLY A 113 9.74 -14.32 7.99
CA GLY A 113 10.37 -13.12 7.41
C GLY A 113 10.45 -11.93 8.37
N TRP A 114 9.36 -11.62 9.07
CA TRP A 114 9.28 -10.45 9.95
C TRP A 114 10.14 -10.61 11.20
N ASP A 115 10.14 -11.80 11.81
CA ASP A 115 10.99 -12.08 12.96
C ASP A 115 12.48 -12.07 12.60
N ARG A 116 12.86 -12.50 11.38
CA ARG A 116 14.24 -12.38 10.88
C ARG A 116 14.60 -10.93 10.57
N LEU A 117 13.67 -10.16 10.03
CA LEU A 117 13.89 -8.76 9.67
C LEU A 117 13.97 -7.86 10.92
N ARG A 118 13.09 -8.06 11.91
CA ARG A 118 13.17 -7.40 13.22
C ARG A 118 14.48 -7.74 13.93
N ARG A 119 15.01 -8.96 13.75
CA ARG A 119 16.35 -9.34 14.23
C ARG A 119 17.49 -8.69 13.42
N ALA A 120 17.35 -8.54 12.11
CA ALA A 120 18.37 -7.93 11.24
C ALA A 120 18.41 -6.39 11.30
N LEU A 121 17.28 -5.74 11.61
CA LEU A 121 17.13 -4.29 11.67
C LEU A 121 16.92 -3.75 13.09
N GLY A 122 17.08 -4.60 14.11
CA GLY A 122 16.65 -4.41 15.49
C GLY A 122 17.10 -3.11 16.16
N ASP A 123 18.23 -2.55 15.75
CA ASP A 123 18.73 -1.27 16.29
C ASP A 123 18.59 -0.09 15.31
N VAL A 124 18.47 -0.33 14.00
CA VAL A 124 18.51 0.75 13.00
C VAL A 124 17.13 1.33 12.72
N VAL A 125 16.08 0.50 12.70
CA VAL A 125 14.71 0.97 12.44
C VAL A 125 14.12 1.66 13.66
N ALA A 126 14.35 1.15 14.87
CA ALA A 126 13.95 1.84 16.10
C ALA A 126 14.69 3.17 16.27
N THR A 127 15.94 3.28 15.79
CA THR A 127 16.71 4.52 15.83
C THR A 127 16.36 5.48 14.67
N LEU A 128 15.96 5.00 13.49
CA LEU A 128 15.48 5.86 12.40
C LEU A 128 14.06 6.39 12.67
N ILE A 129 13.15 5.52 13.09
CA ILE A 129 11.79 5.90 13.53
C ILE A 129 11.86 6.71 14.84
N GLY A 130 12.77 6.35 15.74
CA GLY A 130 12.99 7.03 17.02
C GLY A 130 13.71 8.37 16.89
N ARG A 131 14.69 8.53 15.99
CA ARG A 131 15.30 9.84 15.69
C ARG A 131 14.38 10.72 14.84
N ALA A 132 13.53 10.14 13.99
CA ALA A 132 12.45 10.88 13.34
C ALA A 132 11.43 11.42 14.37
N ARG A 133 11.15 10.67 15.44
CA ARG A 133 10.31 11.13 16.55
C ARG A 133 11.01 12.09 17.53
N ALA A 134 12.31 11.94 17.76
CA ALA A 134 13.05 12.71 18.77
C ALA A 134 13.66 14.03 18.24
N ALA A 135 13.68 14.23 16.92
CA ALA A 135 14.20 15.45 16.30
C ALA A 135 13.10 16.46 15.90
N VAL A 136 11.82 16.23 16.24
CA VAL A 136 10.71 17.06 15.74
C VAL A 136 9.79 17.55 16.87
N PRO A 137 9.63 18.88 17.04
CA PRO A 137 8.60 19.45 17.89
C PRO A 137 7.23 19.39 17.18
N ASP A 138 6.32 18.54 17.66
CA ASP A 138 4.83 18.52 17.57
C ASP A 138 4.06 19.03 16.32
N LYS A 139 4.69 19.37 15.19
CA LYS A 139 4.01 19.81 13.97
C LYS A 139 4.70 19.33 12.71
N ALA A 140 3.90 18.69 11.86
CA ALA A 140 4.08 18.53 10.42
C ALA A 140 5.35 17.79 9.97
N TRP A 141 5.15 16.60 9.43
CA TRP A 141 6.12 15.87 8.63
C TRP A 141 6.52 16.72 7.41
N VAL A 142 7.72 17.29 7.47
CA VAL A 142 8.43 17.85 6.31
C VAL A 142 9.86 17.32 6.40
N VAL A 143 10.15 16.27 5.63
CA VAL A 143 11.54 15.90 5.31
C VAL A 143 11.73 16.27 3.84
N SER A 144 11.96 17.56 3.58
CA SER A 144 12.50 18.10 2.32
C SER A 144 13.86 18.74 2.67
N ASP A 145 14.94 18.68 1.91
CA ASP A 145 15.16 18.64 0.47
C ASP A 145 16.59 18.11 0.18
N SER A 146 16.79 17.46 -0.97
CA SER A 146 18.05 17.31 -1.76
C SER A 146 18.40 15.91 -2.33
N LEU A 147 17.57 14.88 -2.16
CA LEU A 147 17.80 13.52 -2.75
C LEU A 147 16.53 12.95 -3.43
N GLY A 148 15.77 13.82 -4.10
CA GLY A 148 14.34 13.68 -4.49
C GLY A 148 13.92 12.55 -5.45
N THR A 149 14.72 11.51 -5.63
CA THR A 149 14.29 10.25 -6.27
C THR A 149 14.95 9.06 -5.60
N ALA A 150 16.26 9.14 -5.33
CA ALA A 150 17.00 8.06 -4.68
C ALA A 150 16.57 7.82 -3.22
N ALA A 151 16.23 8.87 -2.47
CA ALA A 151 15.74 8.72 -1.09
C ALA A 151 14.33 8.12 -1.07
N THR A 152 13.44 8.59 -1.95
CA THR A 152 12.07 8.06 -2.11
C THR A 152 12.08 6.61 -2.62
N ASP A 153 12.97 6.28 -3.57
CA ASP A 153 13.16 4.91 -4.05
C ASP A 153 13.74 4.01 -2.97
N LEU A 154 14.67 4.52 -2.16
CA LEU A 154 15.22 3.82 -1.00
C LEU A 154 14.14 3.58 0.06
N GLU A 155 13.36 4.60 0.41
CA GLU A 155 12.28 4.50 1.38
C GLU A 155 11.21 3.52 0.92
N SER A 156 10.75 3.62 -0.33
CA SER A 156 9.80 2.65 -0.89
C SER A 156 10.40 1.23 -0.98
N THR A 157 11.69 1.10 -1.26
CA THR A 157 12.39 -0.20 -1.23
C THR A 157 12.48 -0.76 0.20
N LEU A 158 12.78 0.09 1.19
CA LEU A 158 12.80 -0.27 2.60
C LEU A 158 11.41 -0.67 3.07
N LEU A 159 10.38 0.12 2.76
CA LEU A 159 8.97 -0.18 3.04
C LEU A 159 8.54 -1.46 2.36
N THR A 160 8.91 -1.71 1.10
CA THR A 160 8.61 -2.96 0.40
C THR A 160 9.28 -4.16 1.10
N ARG A 161 10.52 -3.99 1.58
CA ARG A 161 11.21 -5.03 2.36
C ARG A 161 10.57 -5.25 3.74
N LEU A 162 10.21 -4.17 4.44
CA LEU A 162 9.52 -4.17 5.73
C LEU A 162 8.09 -4.73 5.61
N ALA A 163 7.44 -4.50 4.48
CA ALA A 163 6.12 -4.99 4.17
C ALA A 163 6.07 -6.52 3.92
N GLY A 164 7.17 -7.25 4.09
CA GLY A 164 7.09 -8.68 4.40
C GLY A 164 7.51 -9.66 3.31
N GLY A 165 8.42 -9.30 2.41
CA GLY A 165 9.31 -10.31 1.80
C GLY A 165 9.53 -10.25 0.29
N GLU A 166 10.57 -10.97 -0.13
CA GLU A 166 11.37 -10.87 -1.36
C GLU A 166 10.65 -10.87 -2.73
N ARG A 167 9.32 -11.02 -2.81
CA ARG A 167 8.62 -11.26 -4.09
C ARG A 167 7.34 -10.44 -4.28
N PRO A 168 7.40 -9.31 -4.99
CA PRO A 168 6.20 -8.64 -5.46
C PRO A 168 5.44 -9.56 -6.43
N LEU A 169 4.13 -9.73 -6.19
CA LEU A 169 3.24 -10.46 -7.08
C LEU A 169 2.84 -9.62 -8.29
N PHE A 170 2.63 -8.33 -8.07
CA PHE A 170 2.16 -7.38 -9.07
C PHE A 170 2.69 -5.98 -8.75
N ARG A 171 2.98 -5.21 -9.80
CA ARG A 171 3.27 -3.79 -9.74
C ARG A 171 2.53 -3.11 -10.89
N GLY A 172 1.85 -2.02 -10.59
CA GLY A 172 1.12 -1.25 -11.59
C GLY A 172 0.99 0.21 -11.14
N SER A 173 0.64 1.08 -12.08
CA SER A 173 0.44 2.51 -11.80
C SER A 173 -0.66 3.10 -12.67
N ALA A 174 -1.28 4.17 -12.18
CA ALA A 174 -2.23 4.98 -12.92
C ALA A 174 -1.89 6.46 -12.76
N ALA A 175 -2.11 7.23 -13.83
CA ALA A 175 -2.17 8.68 -13.74
C ALA A 175 -3.50 9.08 -13.10
N LEU A 176 -3.47 10.09 -12.24
CA LEU A 176 -4.63 10.65 -11.55
C LEU A 176 -4.82 12.06 -12.07
N SER A 177 -5.96 12.34 -12.71
CA SER A 177 -6.28 13.68 -13.21
C SER A 177 -7.35 14.35 -12.38
N ASP A 178 -8.40 13.60 -12.01
CA ASP A 178 -9.61 14.13 -11.38
C ASP A 178 -10.18 13.15 -10.34
N PRO A 179 -10.97 13.61 -9.37
CA PRO A 179 -11.71 12.73 -8.48
C PRO A 179 -12.57 11.74 -9.26
N GLY A 180 -12.57 10.47 -8.86
CA GLY A 180 -13.26 9.41 -9.59
C GLY A 180 -12.83 8.00 -9.18
N ASP A 181 -13.38 7.02 -9.89
CA ASP A 181 -13.03 5.61 -9.74
C ASP A 181 -11.93 5.24 -10.75
N TYR A 182 -10.89 4.58 -10.25
CA TYR A 182 -9.71 4.19 -11.02
C TYR A 182 -9.44 2.70 -10.92
N GLU A 183 -8.79 2.17 -11.95
CA GLU A 183 -8.34 0.78 -12.01
C GLU A 183 -6.89 0.71 -12.46
N VAL A 184 -6.08 -0.04 -11.71
CA VAL A 184 -4.72 -0.43 -12.08
C VAL A 184 -4.72 -1.93 -12.33
N SER A 185 -4.64 -2.32 -13.60
CA SER A 185 -4.63 -3.74 -13.99
C SER A 185 -3.42 -4.09 -14.84
N GLY A 186 -3.04 -5.37 -14.81
CA GLY A 186 -1.91 -5.85 -15.59
C GLY A 186 -1.48 -7.27 -15.24
N LYS A 187 -0.47 -7.77 -15.95
CA LYS A 187 0.13 -9.08 -15.67
C LYS A 187 1.05 -8.98 -14.46
N GLY A 188 0.84 -9.87 -13.49
CA GLY A 188 1.78 -10.16 -12.42
C GLY A 188 2.38 -11.55 -12.58
N THR A 189 2.99 -12.06 -11.51
CA THR A 189 3.77 -13.30 -11.52
C THR A 189 2.99 -14.56 -11.91
N GLN A 190 1.67 -14.59 -11.72
CA GLN A 190 0.84 -15.79 -11.92
C GLN A 190 -0.45 -15.55 -12.71
N GLY A 191 -0.57 -14.41 -13.38
CA GLY A 191 -1.75 -14.04 -14.16
C GLY A 191 -2.06 -12.56 -14.05
N SER A 192 -3.28 -12.19 -14.40
CA SER A 192 -3.74 -10.81 -14.33
C SER A 192 -4.22 -10.44 -12.93
N TYR A 193 -3.87 -9.23 -12.51
CA TYR A 193 -4.32 -8.59 -11.29
C TYR A 193 -5.04 -7.29 -11.67
N SER A 194 -5.98 -6.87 -10.84
CA SER A 194 -6.66 -5.58 -10.96
C SER A 194 -6.90 -4.99 -9.58
N ILE A 195 -6.48 -3.75 -9.36
CA ILE A 195 -6.70 -2.97 -8.15
C ILE A 195 -7.65 -1.84 -8.50
N ARG A 196 -8.77 -1.75 -7.79
CA ARG A 196 -9.77 -0.70 -7.96
C ARG A 196 -9.75 0.20 -6.73
N PHE A 197 -9.76 1.50 -6.95
CA PHE A 197 -9.75 2.49 -5.88
C PHE A 197 -10.53 3.74 -6.28
N ARG A 198 -10.98 4.48 -5.29
CA ARG A 198 -11.67 5.76 -5.46
C ARG A 198 -10.80 6.89 -4.96
N LEU A 199 -10.68 7.93 -5.76
CA LEU A 199 -10.11 9.21 -5.38
C LEU A 199 -11.25 10.19 -5.13
N ALA A 200 -11.36 10.72 -3.92
CA ALA A 200 -12.30 11.78 -3.56
C ALA A 200 -11.56 13.03 -3.08
N VAL A 201 -12.20 14.18 -3.19
CA VAL A 201 -11.76 15.42 -2.53
C VAL A 201 -12.65 15.62 -1.32
N THR A 202 -12.04 15.67 -0.14
CA THR A 202 -12.76 15.94 1.11
C THR A 202 -12.78 17.45 1.33
N ALA A 203 -13.98 18.01 1.49
CA ALA A 203 -14.13 19.40 1.91
C ALA A 203 -13.62 19.53 3.36
N VAL A 204 -12.73 20.50 3.58
CA VAL A 204 -12.27 20.91 4.91
C VAL A 204 -13.11 22.10 5.35
#